data_AF-A0A2M6ZY25-F1
#
_entry.id   AF-A0A2M6ZY25-F1
#
_cell.length_a   1.000
_cell.length_b   1.000
_cell.length_c   1.000
_cell.angle_alpha   90.00
_cell.angle_beta   90.00
_cell.angle_gamma   90.00
#
_symmetry.space_group_name_H-M   'P 1'
#
loop_
_entity.id
_entity.type
_entity.pdbx_description
1 polymer ?
#
loop_
_entity_poly.entity_id
_entity_poly.type
_entity_poly.pdbx_seq_one_letter_code
_entity_poly.pdbx_strand_id
1 'polypeptide(L)'
;CAGMFTANTMNCLTEALGMGLPGNGTIPAVDTRRIALAREAGRKVMKLLEKNIRPLDVITQDSVYNAFTVDMAMGGSSNSVLHLMAIASEANVNFPLA
;
A
#
# COMPACT_ATOMS: atom_id res chain seq x y z
N CYS A 1 3.67 -16.05 4.27
CA CYS A 1 4.03 -15.91 5.69
C CYS A 1 2.80 -15.48 6.48
N ALA A 2 2.57 -16.00 7.69
CA ALA A 2 1.35 -15.69 8.44
C ALA A 2 1.50 -14.49 9.41
N GLY A 3 2.71 -14.23 9.94
CA GLY A 3 2.96 -13.11 10.86
C GLY A 3 3.20 -11.77 10.16
N MET A 4 3.25 -10.68 10.93
CA MET A 4 3.56 -9.32 10.45
C MET A 4 5.06 -9.14 10.14
N PHE A 5 5.54 -9.91 9.16
CA PHE A 5 6.85 -9.71 8.54
C PHE A 5 6.72 -8.75 7.35
N THR A 6 7.82 -8.52 6.64
CA THR A 6 7.90 -7.53 5.56
C THR A 6 6.79 -7.68 4.52
N ALA A 7 6.47 -8.91 4.07
CA ALA A 7 5.44 -9.13 3.05
C ALA A 7 4.04 -8.69 3.50
N ASN A 8 3.60 -9.08 4.69
CA ASN A 8 2.27 -8.72 5.21
C ASN A 8 2.22 -7.23 5.58
N THR A 9 3.31 -6.71 6.17
CA THR A 9 3.46 -5.28 6.46
C THR A 9 3.30 -4.46 5.18
N MET A 10 4.07 -4.73 4.13
CA MET A 10 4.01 -3.97 2.89
C MET A 10 2.67 -4.11 2.15
N ASN A 11 1.99 -5.26 2.22
CA ASN A 11 0.66 -5.38 1.64
C ASN A 11 -0.38 -4.52 2.38
N CYS A 12 -0.33 -4.45 3.72
CA CYS A 12 -1.18 -3.53 4.49
C CYS A 12 -0.82 -2.06 4.20
N LEU A 13 0.47 -1.74 4.09
CA LEU A 13 0.91 -0.38 3.73
C LEU A 13 0.51 0.02 2.32
N THR A 14 0.41 -0.94 1.39
CA THR A 14 -0.10 -0.68 0.04
C THR A 14 -1.55 -0.18 0.09
N GLU A 15 -2.39 -0.71 1.00
CA GLU A 15 -3.73 -0.17 1.25
C GLU A 15 -3.68 1.22 1.88
N ALA A 16 -2.84 1.41 2.91
CA ALA A 16 -2.71 2.70 3.61
C ALA A 16 -2.19 3.83 2.70
N LEU A 17 -1.32 3.50 1.74
CA LEU A 17 -0.86 4.41 0.68
C LEU A 17 -1.96 4.75 -0.34
N GLY A 18 -3.08 4.03 -0.35
CA GLY A 18 -4.14 4.18 -1.35
C GLY A 18 -3.91 3.45 -2.67
N MET A 19 -2.83 2.65 -2.77
CA MET A 19 -2.48 1.88 -3.97
C MET A 19 -3.13 0.49 -4.01
N GLY A 20 -3.54 -0.02 -2.86
CA GLY A 20 -4.25 -1.29 -2.68
C GLY A 20 -5.73 -1.06 -2.43
N LEU A 21 -6.58 -1.92 -3.01
CA LEU A 21 -7.99 -1.95 -2.64
C LEU A 21 -8.18 -2.51 -1.22
N PRO A 22 -9.24 -2.10 -0.50
CA PRO A 22 -9.57 -2.63 0.81
C PRO A 22 -9.58 -4.16 0.86
N GLY A 23 -8.82 -4.73 1.80
CA GLY A 23 -8.64 -6.18 1.96
C GLY A 23 -7.41 -6.75 1.26
N ASN A 24 -6.62 -5.95 0.53
CA ASN A 24 -5.42 -6.44 -0.16
C ASN A 24 -4.36 -7.08 0.77
N GLY A 25 -4.16 -6.55 1.96
CA GLY A 25 -3.20 -7.03 2.95
C GLY A 25 -3.75 -8.02 3.95
N THR A 26 -5.07 -8.22 4.01
CA THR A 26 -5.70 -9.03 5.05
C THR A 26 -6.45 -10.27 4.54
N ILE A 27 -6.86 -10.30 3.26
CA ILE A 27 -7.53 -11.48 2.69
C ILE A 27 -6.51 -12.61 2.48
N PRO A 28 -6.71 -13.80 3.09
CA PRO A 28 -5.82 -14.94 2.89
C PRO A 28 -5.75 -15.39 1.43
N ALA A 29 -4.58 -15.87 1.01
CA ALA A 29 -4.34 -16.23 -0.39
C ALA A 29 -5.28 -17.32 -0.94
N VAL A 30 -5.69 -18.27 -0.09
CA VAL A 30 -6.58 -19.40 -0.46
C VAL A 30 -8.07 -19.05 -0.40
N ASP A 31 -8.41 -17.84 0.08
CA ASP A 31 -9.79 -17.40 0.20
C ASP A 31 -10.34 -16.96 -1.17
N THR A 32 -11.56 -17.40 -1.51
CA THR A 32 -12.24 -17.03 -2.76
C THR A 32 -12.36 -15.51 -2.97
N ARG A 33 -12.42 -14.72 -1.88
CA ARG A 33 -12.42 -13.26 -1.92
C ARG A 33 -11.16 -12.68 -2.58
N ARG A 34 -10.03 -13.39 -2.59
CA ARG A 34 -8.81 -12.94 -3.27
C ARG A 34 -8.99 -12.84 -4.78
N ILE A 35 -9.71 -13.80 -5.38
CA ILE A 35 -10.04 -13.78 -6.81
C ILE A 35 -11.04 -12.65 -7.12
N ALA A 36 -12.01 -12.42 -6.22
CA ALA A 36 -12.94 -11.30 -6.37
C ALA A 36 -12.20 -9.94 -6.33
N LEU A 37 -11.29 -9.76 -5.38
CA LEU A 37 -10.45 -8.57 -5.26
C LEU A 37 -9.58 -8.34 -6.49
N ALA A 38 -8.96 -9.39 -7.04
CA ALA A 38 -8.17 -9.29 -8.28
C ALA A 38 -9.01 -8.81 -9.47
N ARG A 39 -10.24 -9.32 -9.62
CA ARG A 39 -11.16 -8.86 -10.67
C ARG A 39 -11.61 -7.42 -10.44
N GLU A 40 -11.82 -7.02 -9.18
CA GLU A 40 -12.15 -5.64 -8.83
C GLU A 40 -10.99 -4.69 -9.13
N ALA A 41 -9.75 -5.06 -8.81
CA ALA A 41 -8.56 -4.29 -9.14
C ALA A 41 -8.45 -4.06 -10.66
N GLY A 42 -8.71 -5.08 -11.47
CA GLY A 42 -8.77 -4.96 -12.92
C GLY A 42 -9.83 -3.95 -13.41
N ARG A 43 -11.01 -3.90 -12.78
CA ARG A 43 -12.03 -2.89 -13.10
C ARG A 43 -11.62 -1.49 -12.60
N LYS A 44 -10.99 -1.42 -11.43
CA LYS A 44 -10.57 -0.15 -10.82
C LYS A 44 -9.48 0.52 -11.66
N VAL A 45 -8.48 -0.21 -12.12
CA VAL A 45 -7.39 0.36 -12.93
C VAL A 45 -7.92 0.95 -14.24
N MET A 46 -8.92 0.34 -14.88
CA MET A 46 -9.55 0.93 -16.07
C MET A 46 -10.27 2.26 -15.76
N LYS A 47 -10.91 2.38 -14.59
CA LYS A 47 -11.50 3.65 -14.14
C LYS A 47 -10.45 4.71 -13.82
N LEU A 48 -9.30 4.32 -13.28
CA LEU A 48 -8.18 5.24 -13.04
C LEU A 48 -7.60 5.74 -14.36
N LEU A 49 -7.44 4.84 -15.34
CA LEU A 49 -7.01 5.17 -16.70
C LEU A 49 -7.96 6.16 -17.37
N GLU A 50 -9.27 5.91 -17.35
CA GLU A 50 -10.29 6.80 -17.90
C GLU A 50 -10.23 8.21 -17.29
N LYS A 51 -9.96 8.30 -15.98
CA LYS A 51 -9.84 9.56 -15.24
C LYS A 51 -8.44 10.17 -15.27
N ASN A 52 -7.49 9.53 -15.95
CA ASN A 52 -6.07 9.91 -15.94
C ASN A 52 -5.48 10.09 -14.53
N ILE A 53 -5.87 9.23 -13.58
CA ILE A 53 -5.30 9.19 -12.24
C ILE A 53 -4.06 8.29 -12.27
N ARG A 54 -2.91 8.85 -11.90
CA ARG A 54 -1.59 8.20 -11.95
C ARG A 54 -1.05 7.97 -10.55
N PRO A 55 -0.02 7.12 -10.37
CA PRO A 55 0.55 6.84 -9.04
C PRO A 55 0.98 8.11 -8.27
N LEU A 56 1.56 9.11 -8.93
CA LEU A 56 1.96 10.38 -8.28
C LEU A 56 0.76 11.24 -7.84
N ASP A 57 -0.43 10.98 -8.36
CA ASP A 57 -1.66 11.65 -7.90
C ASP A 57 -2.21 10.97 -6.62
N VAL A 58 -1.70 9.78 -6.27
CA VAL A 58 -2.10 8.99 -5.09
C VAL A 58 -1.03 9.01 -4.01
N ILE A 59 0.24 8.85 -4.39
CA ILE A 59 1.39 8.87 -3.47
C ILE A 59 1.76 10.32 -3.17
N THR A 60 1.22 10.84 -2.07
CA THR A 60 1.45 12.19 -1.56
C THR A 60 2.17 12.13 -0.21
N GLN A 61 2.56 13.29 0.31
CA GLN A 61 3.10 13.38 1.67
C GLN A 61 2.14 12.80 2.71
N ASP A 62 0.84 13.07 2.57
CA ASP A 62 -0.19 12.57 3.48
C ASP A 62 -0.36 11.05 3.37
N SER A 63 -0.34 10.49 2.16
CA SER A 63 -0.47 9.03 2.00
C SER A 63 0.73 8.29 2.60
N VAL A 64 1.95 8.82 2.43
CA VAL A 64 3.17 8.28 3.02
C VAL A 64 3.11 8.38 4.55
N TYR A 65 2.65 9.51 5.09
CA TYR A 65 2.46 9.69 6.53
C TYR A 65 1.40 8.72 7.10
N ASN A 66 0.29 8.52 6.39
CA ASN A 66 -0.73 7.54 6.76
C ASN A 66 -0.15 6.12 6.80
N ALA A 67 0.63 5.74 5.77
CA ALA A 67 1.28 4.44 5.73
C ALA A 67 2.26 4.26 6.89
N PHE A 68 3.09 5.26 7.19
CA PHE A 68 3.98 5.23 8.35
C PHE A 68 3.22 5.09 9.67
N THR A 69 2.13 5.82 9.84
CA THR A 69 1.27 5.75 11.02
C THR A 69 0.69 4.35 11.21
N VAL A 70 0.19 3.74 10.12
CA VAL A 70 -0.34 2.38 10.12
C VAL A 70 0.75 1.35 10.42
N ASP A 71 1.96 1.52 9.89
CA ASP A 71 3.10 0.67 10.17
C ASP A 71 3.43 0.61 11.67
N MET A 72 3.50 1.80 12.31
CA MET A 72 3.73 1.93 13.74
C MET A 72 2.60 1.31 14.57
N ALA A 73 1.34 1.49 14.15
CA ALA A 73 0.19 0.93 14.86
C ALA A 73 0.13 -0.61 14.80
N MET A 74 0.55 -1.21 13.68
CA MET A 74 0.53 -2.66 13.50
C MET A 74 1.76 -3.38 14.10
N GLY A 75 2.80 -2.64 14.50
CA GLY A 75 4.08 -3.23 14.87
C GLY A 75 4.73 -3.95 13.68
N GLY A 76 4.75 -3.29 12.53
CA GLY A 76 5.26 -3.83 11.27
C GLY A 76 6.76 -4.19 11.30
N SER A 77 7.19 -4.88 10.25
CA SER A 77 8.61 -5.24 10.07
C SER A 77 9.47 -4.00 9.89
N SER A 78 10.63 -3.91 10.56
CA SER A 78 11.58 -2.78 10.38
C SER A 78 12.01 -2.51 8.93
N ASN A 79 11.92 -3.50 8.03
CA ASN A 79 12.19 -3.32 6.60
C ASN A 79 11.17 -2.42 5.90
N SER A 80 9.99 -2.20 6.49
CA SER A 80 8.98 -1.25 6.00
C SER A 80 9.56 0.15 5.85
N VAL A 81 10.43 0.57 6.76
CA VAL A 81 11.10 1.87 6.75
C VAL A 81 11.91 2.03 5.47
N LEU A 82 12.72 1.03 5.11
CA LEU A 82 13.53 1.07 3.88
C LEU A 82 12.65 1.19 2.63
N HIS A 83 11.59 0.39 2.56
CA HIS A 83 10.71 0.38 1.40
C HIS A 83 9.85 1.64 1.30
N LEU A 84 9.33 2.15 2.42
CA LEU A 84 8.51 3.36 2.44
C LEU A 84 9.33 4.60 2.06
N MET A 85 10.58 4.68 2.53
CA MET A 85 11.52 5.74 2.13
C MET A 85 11.87 5.65 0.64
N ALA A 86 12.07 4.44 0.10
CA ALA A 86 12.31 4.26 -1.33
C ALA A 86 11.09 4.72 -2.16
N ILE A 87 9.87 4.33 -1.75
CA ILE A 87 8.63 4.76 -2.39
C ILE A 87 8.47 6.29 -2.33
N ALA A 88 8.73 6.90 -1.17
CA ALA A 88 8.67 8.35 -1.01
C ALA A 88 9.67 9.08 -1.92
N SER A 89 10.91 8.58 -2.00
CA SER A 89 11.94 9.12 -2.89
C SER A 89 11.54 9.04 -4.36
N GLU A 90 11.05 7.87 -4.82
CA GLU A 90 10.58 7.70 -6.21
C GLU A 90 9.37 8.58 -6.53
N ALA A 91 8.53 8.86 -5.53
CA ALA A 91 7.41 9.77 -5.65
C ALA A 91 7.78 11.26 -5.50
N ASN A 92 9.06 11.59 -5.30
CA ASN A 92 9.55 12.95 -4.98
C ASN A 92 8.87 13.57 -3.75
N VAL A 93 8.49 12.73 -2.77
CA VAL A 93 7.93 13.14 -1.49
C VAL A 93 9.06 13.24 -0.46
N ASN A 94 9.27 14.44 0.08
CA ASN A 94 10.23 14.63 1.16
C ASN A 94 9.64 14.13 2.49
N PHE A 95 10.10 12.97 2.95
CA PHE A 95 9.71 12.36 4.21
C PHE A 95 10.95 12.03 5.05
N PRO A 96 11.43 12.95 5.90
CA PRO A 96 12.61 12.71 6.74
C PRO A 96 12.27 11.76 7.90
N LEU A 97 13.21 10.88 8.25
CA LEU A 97 13.09 9.97 9.40
C LEU A 97 13.46 10.60 10.74
N ALA A 98 14.08 11.79 10.71
CA ALA A 98 14.31 12.73 11.80
C ALA A 98 14.89 14.02 11.18
#